data_AF-A0A3G9CYT2-F1
#
_entry.id   AF-A0A3G9CYT2-F1
#
_cell.length_a   1.000
_cell.length_b   1.000
_cell.length_c   1.000
_cell.angle_alpha   90.00
_cell.angle_beta   90.00
_cell.angle_gamma   90.00
#
_symmetry.space_group_name_H-M   'P 1'
#
loop_
_entity.id
_entity.type
_entity.pdbx_description
1 polymer ?
#
loop_
_entity_poly.entity_id
_entity_poly.type
_entity_poly.pdbx_seq_one_letter_code
_entity_poly.pdbx_strand_id
1 'polypeptide(L)'
;MIEPLLYPISGFLMKLADDLADERKTWIGVIAGILCGACIGFLVTISIDAAYIFFGILLGTLLAGKIDNLNHFLAATLFLLIVLLKGLPALEPITLIICVLAAFIDEIGHDLYPHNRHLFKVFEYRFTLKITLLALIIIPYFITFIKGIKWYSFIFFLLFELAYELTGQFNKHLLKDL
;
A
#
# COMPACT_ATOMS: atom_id res chain seq x y z
N MET A 1 -17.42 -10.42 -5.13
CA MET A 1 -16.04 -10.04 -5.51
C MET A 1 -16.01 -8.53 -5.71
N ILE A 2 -15.66 -7.79 -4.66
CA ILE A 2 -15.55 -6.32 -4.66
C ILE A 2 -14.08 -5.87 -4.63
N GLU A 3 -13.15 -6.80 -4.43
CA GLU A 3 -11.71 -6.60 -4.41
C GLU A 3 -11.18 -5.88 -5.66
N PRO A 4 -11.57 -6.24 -6.92
CA PRO A 4 -11.08 -5.55 -8.11
C PRO A 4 -11.45 -4.06 -8.16
N LEU A 5 -12.47 -3.64 -7.40
CA LEU A 5 -12.90 -2.25 -7.28
C LEU A 5 -12.16 -1.55 -6.12
N LEU A 6 -12.06 -2.22 -4.96
CA LEU A 6 -11.47 -1.62 -3.76
C LEU A 6 -9.96 -1.40 -3.87
N TYR A 7 -9.22 -2.27 -4.54
CA TYR A 7 -7.79 -2.07 -4.78
C TYR A 7 -7.52 -0.75 -5.54
N PRO A 8 -8.03 -0.52 -6.77
CA PRO A 8 -7.77 0.73 -7.47
C PRO A 8 -8.34 1.96 -6.77
N ILE A 9 -9.52 1.86 -6.12
CA ILE A 9 -10.06 2.98 -5.32
C ILE A 9 -9.11 3.35 -4.18
N SER A 10 -8.57 2.35 -3.48
CA SER A 10 -7.62 2.58 -2.38
C SER A 10 -6.34 3.25 -2.90
N GLY A 11 -5.83 2.81 -4.06
CA GLY A 11 -4.64 3.40 -4.69
C GLY A 11 -4.87 4.86 -5.10
N PHE A 12 -6.01 5.15 -5.73
CA PHE A 12 -6.44 6.51 -6.08
C PHE A 12 -6.53 7.41 -4.82
N LEU A 13 -7.27 6.96 -3.81
CA LEU A 13 -7.49 7.75 -2.59
C LEU A 13 -6.20 7.98 -1.81
N MET A 14 -5.30 6.98 -1.79
CA MET A 14 -4.00 7.12 -1.13
C MET A 14 -3.18 8.21 -1.79
N LYS A 15 -3.02 8.17 -3.13
CA LYS A 15 -2.25 9.21 -3.83
C LYS A 15 -2.88 10.60 -3.71
N LEU A 16 -4.20 10.65 -3.81
CA LEU A 16 -4.94 11.91 -3.64
C LEU A 16 -4.74 12.50 -2.25
N ALA A 17 -4.75 11.67 -1.21
CA ALA A 17 -4.50 12.11 0.16
C ALA A 17 -3.07 12.66 0.35
N ASP A 18 -2.09 11.98 -0.23
CA ASP A 18 -0.67 12.38 -0.19
C ASP A 18 -0.47 13.73 -0.90
N ASP A 19 -0.88 13.84 -2.17
CA ASP A 19 -0.67 15.06 -2.97
C ASP A 19 -1.39 16.28 -2.38
N LEU A 20 -2.60 16.10 -1.84
CA LEU A 20 -3.34 17.18 -1.18
C LEU A 20 -2.73 17.59 0.17
N ALA A 21 -2.05 16.66 0.87
CA ALA A 21 -1.28 16.97 2.07
C ALA A 21 -0.11 17.90 1.72
N ASP A 22 0.63 17.54 0.67
CA ASP A 22 1.82 18.26 0.21
C ASP A 22 1.48 19.68 -0.25
N GLU A 23 0.31 19.88 -0.85
CA GLU A 23 -0.20 21.21 -1.25
C GLU A 23 -0.86 22.02 -0.12
N ARG A 24 -0.78 21.56 1.13
CA ARG A 24 -1.41 22.20 2.30
C ARG A 24 -2.95 22.29 2.23
N LYS A 25 -3.59 21.53 1.34
CA LYS A 25 -5.07 21.37 1.27
C LYS A 25 -5.53 20.32 2.29
N THR A 26 -5.16 20.57 3.55
CA THR A 26 -5.17 19.60 4.64
C THR A 26 -6.53 18.94 4.86
N TRP A 27 -7.64 19.69 4.80
CA TRP A 27 -8.98 19.12 5.04
C TRP A 27 -9.42 18.10 3.98
N ILE A 28 -9.14 18.36 2.70
CA ILE A 28 -9.54 17.45 1.62
C ILE A 28 -8.62 16.21 1.62
N GLY A 29 -7.32 16.41 1.89
CA GLY A 29 -6.36 15.31 2.08
C GLY A 29 -6.74 14.38 3.25
N VAL A 30 -7.19 14.95 4.38
CA VAL A 30 -7.70 14.17 5.52
C VAL A 30 -8.91 13.33 5.11
N ILE A 31 -9.88 13.89 4.39
CA ILE A 31 -11.06 13.15 3.93
C ILE A 31 -10.65 12.00 3.00
N ALA A 32 -9.75 12.26 2.05
CA ALA A 32 -9.23 11.22 1.15
C ALA A 32 -8.48 10.12 1.93
N GLY A 33 -7.67 10.49 2.93
CA GLY A 33 -6.96 9.55 3.80
C GLY A 33 -7.89 8.69 4.65
N ILE A 34 -8.94 9.28 5.22
CA ILE A 34 -10.00 8.56 5.94
C ILE A 34 -10.70 7.58 5.00
N LEU A 35 -11.12 8.01 3.81
CA LEU A 35 -11.76 7.10 2.85
C LEU A 35 -10.81 5.98 2.41
N CYS A 36 -9.51 6.29 2.21
CA CYS A 36 -8.49 5.31 1.89
C CYS A 36 -8.35 4.26 3.00
N GLY A 37 -8.17 4.69 4.26
CA GLY A 37 -8.10 3.82 5.43
C GLY A 37 -9.35 2.95 5.59
N ALA A 38 -10.53 3.50 5.26
CA ALA A 38 -11.78 2.76 5.27
C ALA A 38 -11.82 1.66 4.20
N CYS A 39 -11.45 2.00 2.96
CA CYS A 39 -11.41 1.06 1.85
C CYS A 39 -10.41 -0.07 2.10
N ILE A 40 -9.18 0.26 2.50
CA ILE A 40 -8.14 -0.73 2.81
C ILE A 40 -8.56 -1.57 4.03
N GLY A 41 -9.08 -0.93 5.09
CA GLY A 41 -9.52 -1.60 6.31
C GLY A 41 -10.61 -2.63 6.03
N PHE A 42 -11.58 -2.29 5.18
CA PHE A 42 -12.59 -3.24 4.74
C PHE A 42 -11.98 -4.34 3.84
N LEU A 43 -11.10 -3.97 2.90
CA LEU A 43 -10.48 -4.90 1.95
C LEU A 43 -9.69 -6.03 2.63
N VAL A 44 -8.94 -5.72 3.69
CA VAL A 44 -8.17 -6.75 4.43
C VAL A 44 -9.05 -7.69 5.26
N THR A 45 -10.28 -7.27 5.58
CA THR A 45 -11.23 -8.14 6.32
C THR A 45 -11.93 -9.16 5.43
N ILE A 46 -11.95 -8.91 4.11
CA ILE A 46 -12.57 -9.80 3.13
C ILE A 46 -11.54 -10.62 2.32
N SER A 47 -10.26 -10.22 2.33
CA SER A 47 -9.19 -10.90 1.58
C SER A 47 -7.92 -11.05 2.41
N ILE A 48 -7.52 -12.31 2.65
CA ILE A 48 -6.29 -12.64 3.37
C ILE A 48 -5.02 -12.19 2.62
N ASP A 49 -5.06 -12.24 1.29
CA ASP A 49 -3.96 -11.78 0.44
C ASP A 49 -3.79 -10.26 0.55
N ALA A 50 -4.90 -9.52 0.55
CA ALA A 50 -4.88 -8.09 0.79
C ALA A 50 -4.33 -7.77 2.18
N ALA A 51 -4.70 -8.56 3.19
CA ALA A 51 -4.16 -8.39 4.53
C ALA A 51 -2.64 -8.54 4.56
N TYR A 52 -2.04 -9.55 3.90
CA TYR A 52 -0.57 -9.65 3.81
C TYR A 52 0.05 -8.41 3.16
N ILE A 53 -0.54 -7.92 2.06
CA ILE A 53 -0.01 -6.78 1.31
C ILE A 53 -0.11 -5.49 2.12
N PHE A 54 -1.30 -5.14 2.62
CA PHE A 54 -1.54 -3.85 3.26
C PHE A 54 -1.02 -3.78 4.70
N PHE A 55 -1.02 -4.89 5.46
CA PHE A 55 -0.26 -4.94 6.71
C PHE A 55 1.24 -4.90 6.45
N GLY A 56 1.71 -5.55 5.38
CA GLY A 56 3.09 -5.45 4.90
C GLY A 56 3.51 -4.01 4.66
N ILE A 57 2.71 -3.27 3.88
CA ILE A 57 2.93 -1.86 3.59
C ILE A 57 2.89 -1.02 4.87
N LEU A 58 1.84 -1.14 5.69
CA LEU A 58 1.70 -0.35 6.91
C LEU A 58 2.87 -0.55 7.87
N LEU A 59 3.23 -1.80 8.15
CA LEU A 59 4.32 -2.10 9.09
C LEU A 59 5.68 -1.73 8.48
N GLY A 60 5.87 -1.93 7.18
CA GLY A 60 7.09 -1.52 6.47
C GLY A 60 7.30 -0.01 6.52
N THR A 61 6.26 0.78 6.24
CA THR A 61 6.34 2.26 6.31
C THR A 61 6.44 2.77 7.75
N LEU A 62 5.81 2.10 8.71
CA LEU A 62 5.97 2.38 10.14
C LEU A 62 7.43 2.17 10.58
N LEU A 63 8.04 1.04 10.20
CA LEU A 63 9.45 0.74 10.50
C LEU A 63 10.41 1.74 9.85
N ALA A 64 10.06 2.25 8.66
CA ALA A 64 10.82 3.30 7.98
C ALA A 64 10.59 4.71 8.57
N GLY A 65 9.66 4.87 9.52
CA GLY A 65 9.39 6.17 10.16
C GLY A 65 8.59 7.15 9.29
N LYS A 66 7.83 6.67 8.31
CA LYS A 66 7.13 7.50 7.30
C LYS A 66 5.69 7.86 7.65
N ILE A 67 5.20 7.43 8.81
CA ILE A 67 3.92 7.88 9.34
C ILE A 67 4.17 9.19 10.09
N ASP A 68 4.36 10.26 9.33
CA ASP A 68 4.86 11.55 9.80
C ASP A 68 3.82 12.69 9.74
N ASN A 69 2.71 12.49 9.02
CA ASN A 69 1.66 13.48 8.85
C ASN A 69 0.29 13.00 9.36
N LEU A 70 -0.63 13.95 9.57
CA LEU A 70 -1.97 13.68 10.11
C LEU A 70 -2.78 12.75 9.19
N ASN A 71 -2.59 12.85 7.87
CA ASN A 71 -3.33 12.06 6.89
C ASN A 71 -2.93 10.57 6.98
N HIS A 72 -1.63 10.29 7.04
CA HIS A 72 -1.06 8.96 7.25
C HIS A 72 -1.53 8.38 8.58
N PHE A 73 -1.49 9.17 9.66
CA PHE A 73 -1.92 8.74 10.98
C PHE A 73 -3.42 8.37 11.01
N LEU A 74 -4.28 9.21 10.44
CA LEU A 74 -5.73 8.96 10.41
C LEU A 74 -6.09 7.78 9.51
N ALA A 75 -5.45 7.66 8.34
CA ALA A 75 -5.63 6.51 7.45
C ALA A 75 -5.24 5.20 8.15
N ALA A 76 -4.07 5.16 8.79
CA ALA A 76 -3.60 4.01 9.56
C ALA A 76 -4.52 3.68 10.75
N THR A 77 -4.97 4.70 11.49
CA THR A 77 -5.87 4.52 12.64
C THR A 77 -7.20 3.92 12.21
N LEU A 78 -7.81 4.42 11.14
CA LEU A 78 -9.09 3.90 10.67
C LEU A 78 -8.95 2.50 10.08
N PHE A 79 -7.87 2.25 9.32
CA PHE A 79 -7.52 0.92 8.86
C PHE A 79 -7.47 -0.08 10.02
N LEU A 80 -6.70 0.22 11.08
CA LEU A 80 -6.57 -0.65 12.25
C LEU A 80 -7.88 -0.79 13.03
N LEU A 81 -8.65 0.29 13.17
CA LEU A 81 -9.94 0.27 13.86
C LEU A 81 -10.93 -0.68 13.18
N ILE A 82 -11.04 -0.62 11.85
CA ILE A 82 -11.93 -1.52 11.09
C ILE A 82 -11.49 -2.97 11.28
N VAL A 83 -10.19 -3.25 11.21
CA VAL A 83 -9.68 -4.60 11.44
C VAL A 83 -9.97 -5.09 12.86
N LEU A 84 -9.81 -4.23 13.86
CA LEU A 84 -10.12 -4.57 15.25
C LEU A 84 -11.61 -4.92 15.43
N LEU A 85 -12.50 -4.16 14.78
CA LEU A 85 -13.95 -4.35 14.87
C LEU A 85 -14.46 -5.57 14.09
N LYS A 86 -13.83 -5.89 12.95
CA LYS A 86 -14.23 -7.01 12.08
C LYS A 86 -13.50 -8.31 12.38
N GLY A 87 -12.38 -8.24 13.10
CA GLY A 87 -11.50 -9.34 13.40
C GLY A 87 -10.24 -9.35 12.52
N LEU A 88 -9.11 -9.68 13.14
CA LEU A 88 -7.84 -9.85 12.46
C LEU A 88 -7.86 -11.18 11.69
N PRO A 89 -7.57 -11.19 10.37
CA PRO A 89 -7.40 -12.44 9.65
C PRO A 89 -6.23 -13.24 10.23
N ALA A 90 -6.33 -14.57 10.23
CA ALA A 90 -5.26 -15.45 10.71
C ALA A 90 -4.10 -15.47 9.70
N LEU A 91 -3.18 -14.51 9.84
CA LEU A 91 -2.00 -14.36 9.00
C LEU A 91 -0.88 -15.31 9.42
N GLU A 92 -0.26 -15.94 8.43
CA GLU A 92 0.95 -16.73 8.61
C GLU A 92 2.15 -15.77 8.77
N PRO A 93 2.93 -15.85 9.86
CA PRO A 93 3.94 -14.85 10.18
C PRO A 93 5.04 -14.68 9.12
N ILE A 94 5.50 -15.75 8.47
CA ILE A 94 6.61 -15.73 7.51
C ILE A 94 6.22 -14.94 6.27
N THR A 95 5.06 -15.23 5.68
CA THR A 95 4.54 -14.48 4.52
C THR A 95 4.36 -13.00 4.86
N LEU A 96 3.84 -12.69 6.05
CA LEU A 96 3.71 -11.31 6.50
C LEU A 96 5.08 -10.63 6.66
N ILE A 97 6.04 -11.27 7.34
CA ILE A 97 7.39 -10.74 7.55
C ILE A 97 8.06 -10.45 6.19
N ILE A 98 7.93 -11.35 5.22
CA ILE A 98 8.47 -11.14 3.87
C ILE A 98 7.87 -9.89 3.22
N CYS A 99 6.54 -9.69 3.30
CA CYS A 99 5.89 -8.48 2.79
C CYS A 99 6.34 -7.21 3.53
N VAL A 100 6.48 -7.27 4.86
CA VAL A 100 6.96 -6.14 5.68
C VAL A 100 8.37 -5.74 5.27
N LEU A 101 9.28 -6.71 5.16
CA LEU A 101 10.67 -6.45 4.76
C LEU A 101 10.74 -5.87 3.35
N ALA A 102 9.94 -6.39 2.41
CA ALA A 102 9.92 -5.86 1.05
C ALA A 102 9.43 -4.40 1.00
N ALA A 103 8.34 -4.07 1.71
CA ALA A 103 7.84 -2.70 1.79
C ALA A 103 8.82 -1.76 2.51
N PHE A 104 9.48 -2.23 3.57
CA PHE A 104 10.51 -1.49 4.29
C PHE A 104 11.74 -1.19 3.41
N ILE A 105 12.19 -2.17 2.62
CA ILE A 105 13.29 -2.00 1.66
C ILE A 105 12.93 -0.97 0.59
N ASP A 106 11.70 -1.00 0.07
CA ASP A 106 11.24 0.01 -0.89
C ASP A 106 11.32 1.42 -0.31
N GLU A 107 10.89 1.59 0.93
CA GLU A 107 10.87 2.90 1.59
C GLU A 107 12.28 3.41 1.94
N ILE A 108 13.14 2.57 2.50
CA ILE A 108 14.54 2.93 2.78
C ILE A 108 15.32 3.14 1.48
N GLY A 109 15.10 2.30 0.47
CA GLY A 109 15.76 2.39 -0.82
C GLY A 109 15.45 3.72 -1.51
N HIS A 110 14.22 4.21 -1.37
CA HIS A 110 13.82 5.53 -1.86
C HIS A 110 14.62 6.66 -1.19
N ASP A 111 14.82 6.60 0.12
CA ASP A 111 15.51 7.65 0.88
C ASP A 111 17.04 7.61 0.77
N LEU A 112 17.65 6.43 0.58
CA LEU A 112 19.10 6.27 0.51
C LEU A 112 19.70 6.71 -0.83
N TYR A 113 18.93 6.65 -1.93
CA TYR A 113 19.43 6.89 -3.28
C TYR A 113 18.77 8.08 -4.00
N PRO A 114 18.61 9.27 -3.38
CA PRO A 114 17.90 10.39 -4.02
C PRO A 114 18.62 10.93 -5.26
N HIS A 115 19.94 10.76 -5.35
CA HIS A 115 20.76 11.28 -6.46
C HIS A 115 20.92 10.30 -7.63
N ASN A 116 20.61 9.01 -7.45
CA ASN A 116 20.72 8.04 -8.53
C ASN A 116 19.36 7.84 -9.20
N ARG A 117 19.12 8.59 -10.28
CA ARG A 117 17.83 8.63 -10.99
C ARG A 117 17.29 7.25 -11.39
N HIS A 118 18.15 6.26 -11.63
CA HIS A 118 17.73 4.91 -11.98
C HIS A 118 17.28 4.12 -10.75
N LEU A 119 18.08 4.12 -9.68
CA LEU A 119 17.73 3.40 -8.44
C LEU A 119 16.57 4.07 -7.71
N PHE A 120 16.51 5.40 -7.71
CA PHE A 120 15.40 6.17 -7.15
C PHE A 120 14.07 5.73 -7.76
N LYS A 121 13.98 5.67 -9.09
CA LYS A 121 12.77 5.22 -9.81
C LYS A 121 12.42 3.76 -9.57
N VAL A 122 13.40 2.90 -9.28
CA VAL A 122 13.12 1.51 -8.94
C VAL A 122 12.39 1.45 -7.59
N PHE A 123 12.84 2.20 -6.59
CA PHE A 123 12.22 2.18 -5.26
C PHE A 123 10.96 3.06 -5.14
N GLU A 124 10.84 4.13 -5.94
CA GLU A 124 9.70 5.06 -5.97
C GLU A 124 8.34 4.37 -6.20
N TYR A 125 8.34 3.25 -6.92
CA TYR A 125 7.13 2.51 -7.27
C TYR A 125 7.05 1.14 -6.60
N ARG A 126 7.53 0.97 -5.37
CA ARG A 126 7.40 -0.29 -4.61
C ARG A 126 7.84 -1.54 -5.40
N PHE A 127 8.96 -1.44 -6.12
CA PHE A 127 9.42 -2.52 -6.99
C PHE A 127 9.76 -3.79 -6.22
N THR A 128 10.40 -3.66 -5.05
CA THR A 128 10.79 -4.79 -4.21
C THR A 128 9.55 -5.57 -3.78
N LEU A 129 8.49 -4.88 -3.36
CA LEU A 129 7.22 -5.49 -3.02
C LEU A 129 6.62 -6.22 -4.24
N LYS A 130 6.58 -5.61 -5.44
CA LYS A 130 6.07 -6.29 -6.65
C LYS A 130 6.80 -7.60 -6.95
N ILE A 131 8.13 -7.59 -6.94
CA ILE A 131 8.93 -8.80 -7.19
C ILE A 131 8.71 -9.84 -6.08
N THR A 132 8.60 -9.38 -4.83
CA THR A 132 8.33 -10.26 -3.68
C THR A 132 6.97 -10.93 -3.79
N LEU A 133 5.93 -10.21 -4.19
CA LEU A 133 4.59 -10.78 -4.41
C LEU A 133 4.62 -11.81 -5.55
N LEU A 134 5.34 -11.53 -6.64
CA LEU A 134 5.52 -12.48 -7.73
C LEU A 134 6.23 -13.77 -7.25
N ALA A 135 7.25 -13.64 -6.42
CA ALA A 135 7.93 -14.78 -5.81
C ALA A 135 7.00 -15.55 -4.85
N LEU A 136 6.20 -14.86 -4.04
CA LEU A 136 5.23 -15.45 -3.10
C LEU A 136 4.06 -16.16 -3.81
N ILE A 137 3.84 -15.92 -5.10
CA ILE A 137 2.93 -16.74 -5.92
C ILE A 137 3.56 -18.09 -6.23
N ILE A 138 4.88 -18.15 -6.44
CA ILE A 138 5.60 -19.34 -6.94
C ILE A 138 6.14 -20.20 -5.80
N ILE A 139 6.69 -19.59 -4.74
CA ILE A 139 7.35 -20.27 -3.62
C ILE A 139 6.46 -21.33 -2.94
N PRO A 140 5.16 -21.11 -2.69
CA PRO A 140 4.29 -22.11 -2.04
C PRO A 140 4.22 -23.45 -2.78
N TYR A 141 4.47 -23.48 -4.10
CA TYR A 141 4.53 -24.71 -4.89
C TYR A 141 5.75 -25.58 -4.55
N PHE A 142 6.80 -24.99 -3.98
CA PHE A 142 8.03 -25.67 -3.59
C PHE A 142 8.18 -25.81 -2.07
N ILE A 143 7.64 -24.86 -1.30
CA ILE A 143 7.79 -24.76 0.16
C ILE A 143 6.40 -24.71 0.80
N THR A 144 5.92 -25.84 1.30
CA THR A 144 4.53 -26.04 1.75
C THR A 144 4.15 -25.30 3.03
N PHE A 145 5.12 -24.86 3.84
CA PHE A 145 4.82 -24.09 5.05
C PHE A 145 4.56 -22.59 4.75
N ILE A 146 4.92 -22.10 3.57
CA ILE A 146 4.68 -20.73 3.14
C ILE A 146 3.32 -20.72 2.42
N LYS A 147 2.35 -19.98 2.96
CA LYS A 147 1.02 -19.86 2.32
C LYS A 147 1.08 -19.03 1.03
N GLY A 148 1.94 -18.00 1.00
CA GLY A 148 2.10 -17.11 -0.14
C GLY A 148 0.82 -16.36 -0.49
N ILE A 149 0.71 -15.95 -1.75
CA ILE A 149 -0.36 -15.07 -2.25
C ILE A 149 -0.89 -15.60 -3.57
N LYS A 150 -2.19 -15.44 -3.83
CA LYS A 150 -2.80 -15.93 -5.07
C LYS A 150 -2.48 -15.00 -6.24
N TRP A 151 -2.38 -15.58 -7.43
CA TRP A 151 -2.03 -14.86 -8.66
C TRP A 151 -2.96 -13.67 -8.98
N TYR A 152 -4.26 -13.78 -8.69
CA TYR A 152 -5.21 -12.71 -8.96
C TYR A 152 -5.05 -11.51 -8.01
N SER A 153 -4.60 -11.75 -6.78
CA SER A 153 -4.33 -10.69 -5.79
C SER A 153 -3.13 -9.85 -6.21
N PHE A 154 -2.16 -10.44 -6.90
CA PHE A 154 -1.09 -9.69 -7.56
C PHE A 154 -1.63 -8.77 -8.66
N ILE A 155 -2.58 -9.24 -9.48
CA ILE A 155 -3.23 -8.37 -10.49
C ILE A 155 -3.98 -7.22 -9.83
N PHE A 156 -4.71 -7.49 -8.74
CA PHE A 156 -5.42 -6.43 -8.01
C PHE A 156 -4.43 -5.43 -7.39
N PHE A 157 -3.30 -5.90 -6.87
CA PHE A 157 -2.23 -5.02 -6.43
C PHE A 157 -1.64 -4.16 -7.56
N LEU A 158 -1.47 -4.71 -8.76
CA LEU A 158 -1.07 -3.91 -9.93
C LEU A 158 -2.12 -2.86 -10.31
N LEU A 159 -3.42 -3.15 -10.15
CA LEU A 159 -4.48 -2.15 -10.35
C LEU A 159 -4.43 -1.03 -9.30
N PHE A 160 -4.15 -1.37 -8.05
CA PHE A 160 -3.90 -0.40 -6.99
C PHE A 160 -2.72 0.52 -7.34
N GLU A 161 -1.58 -0.04 -7.75
CA GLU A 161 -0.39 0.72 -8.12
C GLU A 161 -0.63 1.59 -9.37
N LEU A 162 -1.33 1.05 -10.38
CA LEU A 162 -1.69 1.81 -11.58
C LEU A 162 -2.59 3.00 -11.23
N ALA A 163 -3.60 2.80 -10.38
CA ALA A 163 -4.47 3.89 -9.94
C ALA A 163 -3.70 4.94 -9.12
N TYR A 164 -2.80 4.51 -8.24
CA TYR A 164 -1.92 5.39 -7.48
C TYR A 164 -1.06 6.25 -8.43
N GLU A 165 -0.40 5.65 -9.41
CA GLU A 165 0.47 6.36 -10.33
C GLU A 165 -0.29 7.32 -11.26
N LEU A 166 -1.40 6.86 -11.84
CA LEU A 166 -2.25 7.70 -12.71
C LEU A 166 -2.73 8.93 -11.96
N THR A 167 -3.18 8.76 -10.71
CA THR A 167 -3.63 9.88 -9.86
C THR A 167 -2.52 10.91 -9.67
N GLY A 168 -1.28 10.47 -9.42
CA GLY A 168 -0.15 11.37 -9.27
C GLY A 168 0.19 12.14 -10.55
N GLN A 169 -0.03 11.53 -11.73
CA GLN A 169 0.10 12.22 -13.01
C GLN A 169 -1.04 13.22 -13.25
N PHE A 170 -2.28 12.84 -12.95
CA PHE A 170 -3.46 13.71 -13.08
C PHE A 170 -3.38 14.92 -12.15
N ASN A 171 -3.05 14.72 -10.87
CA ASN A 171 -2.94 15.79 -9.88
C ASN A 171 -1.87 16.81 -10.25
N LYS A 172 -0.71 16.40 -10.77
CA LYS A 172 0.32 17.32 -11.28
C LYS A 172 -0.17 18.26 -12.39
N HIS A 173 -1.23 17.88 -13.11
CA HIS A 173 -1.86 18.74 -14.10
C HIS A 173 -3.01 19.55 -13.48
N LEU A 174 -3.90 18.89 -12.73
CA LEU A 174 -5.09 19.51 -12.15
C LEU A 174 -4.78 20.59 -11.10
N LEU A 175 -3.71 20.38 -10.33
CA LEU A 175 -3.31 21.29 -9.26
C LEU A 175 -2.45 22.46 -9.75
N LYS A 176 -1.93 22.41 -10.99
CA LYS A 176 -1.33 23.58 -11.65
C LYS A 176 -2.36 24.60 -12.11
N ASP A 177 -3.60 24.16 -12.30
CA ASP A 177 -4.71 24.97 -12.81
C ASP A 177 -5.61 25.54 -11.69
N LEU A 178 -5.28 25.28 -10.42
CA LEU A 178 -5.96 25.76 -9.20
C LEU A 178 -5.09 26.75 -8.44
#